data_AF-A0AA50KSY1-F1
#
_entry.id   AF-A0AA50KSY1-F1
#
_cell.length_a   1.000
_cell.length_b   1.000
_cell.length_c   1.000
_cell.angle_alpha   90.00
_cell.angle_beta   90.00
_cell.angle_gamma   90.00
#
_symmetry.space_group_name_H-M   'P 1'
#
loop_
_entity.id
_entity.type
_entity.pdbx_description
1 polymer ?
#
loop_
_entity_poly.entity_id
_entity_poly.type
_entity_poly.pdbx_seq_one_letter_code
_entity_poly.pdbx_strand_id
1 'polypeptide(L)'
;MIKLGDNNSLPLLRLDDKGGWLDGGDWGELFLPRSQLPAGCQPGDRIDAFMYLDADLQPVITTSRPKARVNQFASLRVVTVNRLGAFLDWGMKKDIFVPARNQAQLMQVGRHYVVYLSLDHEGRMVATSKLEPFLSKDTPRYSAGDEVSLLIVAGTPLGLKAIVDGRFWGQLFKSELPERLPMGKSLRGYIKQVRADGKIDLTLFKPGPGKTDEAADKVLARLQAAGGSLPVSDKTDPDTIYRLFGISKGTFKKAIGGLYKQGKILIEANGIRLNREQ
;
A
#
# COMPACT_ATOMS: atom_id res chain seq x y z
N MET A 1 -20.77 -6.98 17.80
CA MET A 1 -19.62 -6.93 18.71
C MET A 1 -18.89 -5.62 18.49
N ILE A 2 -18.72 -4.83 19.55
CA ILE A 2 -18.06 -3.52 19.52
C ILE A 2 -16.55 -3.71 19.64
N LYS A 3 -15.79 -2.97 18.84
CA LYS A 3 -14.34 -3.13 18.68
C LYS A 3 -13.60 -1.94 19.27
N LEU A 4 -12.71 -2.20 20.21
CA LEU A 4 -11.76 -1.19 20.69
C LEU A 4 -10.77 -0.81 19.60
N GLY A 5 -10.49 0.49 19.52
CA GLY A 5 -9.59 1.08 18.56
C GLY A 5 -10.09 1.04 17.11
N ASP A 6 -11.40 0.96 16.91
CA ASP A 6 -12.08 1.01 15.61
C ASP A 6 -13.36 1.86 15.69
N ASN A 7 -13.93 2.17 14.53
CA ASN A 7 -15.23 2.80 14.40
C ASN A 7 -16.33 1.76 14.63
N ASN A 8 -17.31 2.13 15.45
CA ASN A 8 -18.48 1.33 15.75
C ASN A 8 -19.73 2.16 15.44
N SER A 9 -20.69 1.54 14.77
CA SER A 9 -22.01 2.13 14.58
C SER A 9 -22.85 1.79 15.81
N LEU A 10 -23.10 2.78 16.67
CA LEU A 10 -23.74 2.60 17.98
C LEU A 10 -25.14 3.23 18.00
N PRO A 11 -26.18 2.51 18.47
CA PRO A 11 -27.51 3.09 18.66
C PRO A 11 -27.50 4.21 19.69
N LEU A 12 -28.16 5.33 19.40
CA LEU A 12 -28.39 6.42 20.33
C LEU A 12 -29.62 6.10 21.19
N LEU A 13 -29.44 5.98 22.51
CA LEU A 13 -30.49 5.61 23.46
C LEU A 13 -31.30 6.81 23.94
N ARG A 14 -30.60 7.91 24.27
CA ARG A 14 -31.21 9.14 24.76
C ARG A 14 -30.30 10.34 24.54
N LEU A 15 -30.91 11.52 24.60
CA LEU A 15 -30.27 12.81 24.40
C LEU A 15 -30.70 13.79 25.50
N ASP A 16 -29.77 14.63 25.93
CA ASP A 16 -30.02 15.81 26.76
C ASP A 16 -29.13 16.99 26.32
N ASP A 17 -29.10 18.05 27.13
CA ASP A 17 -28.31 19.26 26.86
C ASP A 17 -26.78 19.00 26.89
N LYS A 18 -26.32 17.98 27.61
CA LYS A 18 -24.90 17.62 27.72
C LYS A 18 -24.46 16.79 26.52
N GLY A 19 -25.31 15.89 26.02
CA GLY A 19 -24.97 15.02 24.89
C GLY A 19 -25.91 13.84 24.72
N GLY A 20 -25.35 12.76 24.19
CA GLY A 20 -26.08 11.52 23.91
C GLY A 20 -25.46 10.33 24.61
N TRP A 21 -26.29 9.39 25.01
CA TRP A 21 -25.88 8.09 25.53
C TRP A 21 -26.14 7.04 24.47
N LEU A 22 -25.10 6.30 24.10
CA LEU A 22 -25.12 5.32 23.05
C LEU A 22 -24.96 3.93 23.65
N ASP A 23 -25.63 2.95 23.04
CA ASP A 23 -25.55 1.55 23.45
C ASP A 23 -24.19 0.96 23.08
N GLY A 24 -23.36 0.77 24.11
CA GLY A 24 -22.05 0.14 24.03
C GLY A 24 -22.08 -1.38 24.23
N GLY A 25 -23.25 -2.01 24.25
CA GLY A 25 -23.40 -3.44 24.50
C GLY A 25 -22.78 -3.85 25.84
N ASP A 26 -21.84 -4.78 25.81
CA ASP A 26 -21.12 -5.26 27.01
C ASP A 26 -20.31 -4.17 27.73
N TRP A 27 -20.05 -3.04 27.07
CA TRP A 27 -19.37 -1.88 27.66
C TRP A 27 -20.33 -0.91 28.37
N GLY A 28 -21.63 -1.23 28.40
CA GLY A 28 -22.66 -0.39 28.98
C GLY A 28 -22.99 0.83 28.13
N GLU A 29 -23.53 1.88 28.77
CA GLU A 29 -23.88 3.11 28.08
C GLU A 29 -22.67 4.05 27.95
N LEU A 30 -22.40 4.48 26.72
CA LEU A 30 -21.25 5.31 26.39
C LEU A 30 -21.70 6.74 26.05
N PHE A 31 -21.07 7.73 26.66
CA PHE A 31 -21.45 9.13 26.49
C PHE A 31 -20.69 9.79 25.32
N LEU A 32 -21.42 10.54 24.50
CA LEU A 32 -20.89 11.37 23.43
C LEU A 32 -21.34 12.83 23.62
N PRO A 33 -20.40 13.80 23.72
CA PRO A 33 -20.75 15.21 23.94
C PRO A 33 -21.63 15.78 22.83
N ARG A 34 -22.50 16.74 23.18
CA ARG A 34 -23.41 17.41 22.22
C ARG A 34 -22.69 17.97 20.98
N SER A 35 -21.47 18.51 21.16
CA SER A 35 -20.65 19.06 20.08
C SER A 35 -20.16 18.02 19.05
N GLN A 36 -20.26 16.73 19.38
CA GLN A 36 -19.82 15.62 18.54
C GLN A 36 -20.98 14.86 17.89
N LEU A 37 -22.21 15.15 18.29
CA LEU A 37 -23.40 14.53 17.73
C LEU A 37 -23.74 15.13 16.35
N PRO A 38 -24.19 14.31 15.39
CA PRO A 38 -24.77 14.81 14.14
C PRO A 38 -25.96 15.73 14.41
N ALA A 39 -26.10 16.78 13.59
CA ALA A 39 -27.21 17.71 13.69
C ALA A 39 -28.54 16.97 13.46
N GLY A 40 -29.51 17.20 14.35
CA GLY A 40 -30.85 16.64 14.23
C GLY A 40 -31.00 15.16 14.56
N CYS A 41 -29.96 14.49 15.08
CA CYS A 41 -30.07 13.10 15.52
C CYS A 41 -31.13 12.92 16.62
N GLN A 42 -31.78 11.76 16.61
CA GLN A 42 -32.85 11.37 17.54
C GLN A 42 -32.53 10.01 18.18
N PRO A 43 -33.08 9.71 19.37
CA PRO A 43 -33.00 8.37 19.92
C PRO A 43 -33.48 7.31 18.92
N GLY A 44 -32.74 6.22 18.78
CA GLY A 44 -32.95 5.18 17.76
C GLY A 44 -31.99 5.30 16.57
N ASP A 45 -31.43 6.48 16.29
CA ASP A 45 -30.43 6.67 15.24
C ASP A 45 -29.14 5.91 15.54
N ARG A 46 -28.39 5.56 14.51
CA ARG A 46 -27.05 4.97 14.65
C ARG A 46 -25.99 6.01 14.40
N ILE A 47 -25.04 6.13 15.33
CA ILE A 47 -23.93 7.07 15.24
C ILE A 47 -22.62 6.31 15.10
N ASP A 48 -21.82 6.65 14.10
CA ASP A 48 -20.48 6.11 13.93
C ASP A 48 -19.51 6.81 14.87
N ALA A 49 -19.01 6.10 15.88
CA ALA A 49 -18.06 6.61 16.85
C ALA A 49 -16.85 5.69 16.97
N PHE A 50 -15.65 6.28 17.05
CA PHE A 50 -14.42 5.58 17.36
C PHE A 50 -14.36 5.29 18.86
N MET A 51 -14.11 4.04 19.24
CA MET A 51 -14.05 3.63 20.63
C MET A 51 -12.60 3.35 21.06
N TYR A 52 -12.19 3.79 22.24
CA TYR A 52 -10.87 3.49 22.82
C TYR A 52 -10.91 3.59 24.36
N LEU A 53 -9.88 3.10 25.03
CA LEU A 53 -9.71 3.29 26.47
C LEU A 53 -8.88 4.55 26.75
N ASP A 54 -9.31 5.35 27.71
CA ASP A 54 -8.52 6.49 28.18
C ASP A 54 -7.40 6.09 29.16
N ALA A 55 -6.84 7.07 29.87
CA ALA A 55 -5.72 6.83 30.78
C ALA A 55 -6.13 6.04 32.03
N ASP A 56 -7.41 6.10 32.40
CA ASP A 56 -8.01 5.45 33.57
C ASP A 56 -8.72 4.14 33.18
N LEU A 57 -8.40 3.61 31.99
CA LEU A 57 -8.97 2.39 31.41
C LEU A 57 -10.50 2.47 31.20
N GLN A 58 -11.07 3.67 31.11
CA GLN A 58 -12.49 3.84 30.87
C GLN A 58 -12.79 3.86 29.37
N PRO A 59 -13.87 3.20 28.92
CA PRO A 59 -14.28 3.24 27.53
C PRO A 59 -14.77 4.64 27.16
N VAL A 60 -14.18 5.20 26.11
CA VAL A 60 -14.54 6.51 25.56
C VAL A 60 -14.90 6.34 24.09
N ILE A 61 -15.94 7.05 23.67
CA ILE A 61 -16.34 7.17 22.26
C ILE A 61 -16.16 8.61 21.79
N THR A 62 -15.85 8.75 20.50
CA THR A 62 -15.73 10.05 19.85
C THR A 62 -16.07 9.97 18.37
N THR A 63 -16.63 11.04 17.80
CA THR A 63 -16.78 11.17 16.33
C THR A 63 -15.55 11.76 15.65
N SER A 64 -14.52 12.12 16.43
CA SER A 64 -13.19 12.45 15.89
C SER A 64 -12.61 11.26 15.13
N ARG A 65 -11.99 11.54 13.98
CA ARG A 65 -11.42 10.51 13.11
C ARG A 65 -9.91 10.42 13.32
N PRO A 66 -9.39 9.33 13.92
CA PRO A 66 -7.96 9.15 14.01
C PRO A 66 -7.36 8.90 12.61
N LYS A 67 -6.08 9.21 12.47
CA LYS A 67 -5.30 8.97 11.24
C LYS A 67 -5.04 7.48 10.98
N ALA A 68 -5.17 6.63 12.00
CA ALA A 68 -5.10 5.17 11.91
C ALA A 68 -5.84 4.50 13.06
N ARG A 69 -6.19 3.23 12.85
CA ARG A 69 -6.89 2.36 13.79
C ARG A 69 -5.97 1.27 14.34
N VAL A 70 -6.48 0.45 15.24
CA VAL A 70 -5.77 -0.78 15.67
C VAL A 70 -5.46 -1.64 14.45
N ASN A 71 -4.26 -2.21 14.46
CA ASN A 71 -3.70 -3.04 13.41
C ASN A 71 -3.46 -2.31 12.07
N GLN A 72 -3.20 -1.01 12.13
CA GLN A 72 -2.87 -0.22 10.95
C GLN A 72 -1.54 0.51 11.12
N PHE A 73 -0.88 0.73 9.98
CA PHE A 73 0.31 1.58 9.88
C PHE A 73 -0.10 3.02 9.55
N ALA A 74 0.60 4.00 10.13
CA ALA A 74 0.46 5.41 9.75
C ALA A 74 1.78 6.16 9.91
N SER A 75 1.96 7.21 9.11
CA SER A 75 2.99 8.21 9.34
C SER A 75 2.44 9.34 10.19
N LEU A 76 2.98 9.51 11.39
CA LEU A 76 2.48 10.46 12.37
C LEU A 76 3.59 11.42 12.81
N ARG A 77 3.21 12.67 13.08
CA ARG A 77 4.12 13.74 13.54
C ARG A 77 4.33 13.64 15.03
N VAL A 78 5.58 13.72 15.49
CA VAL A 78 5.90 13.81 16.91
C VAL A 78 5.55 15.20 17.45
N VAL A 79 4.72 15.23 18.48
CA VAL A 79 4.32 16.46 19.19
C VAL A 79 5.26 16.72 20.36
N THR A 80 5.52 15.71 21.18
CA THR A 80 6.31 15.82 22.40
C THR A 80 7.18 14.58 22.59
N VAL A 81 8.35 14.75 23.21
CA VAL A 81 9.24 13.66 23.61
C VAL A 81 9.63 13.85 25.07
N ASN A 82 9.65 12.76 25.84
CA ASN A 82 10.13 12.74 27.21
C ASN A 82 10.96 11.45 27.47
N ARG A 83 11.36 11.23 28.72
CA ARG A 83 12.17 10.06 29.10
C ARG A 83 11.45 8.72 28.89
N LEU A 84 10.11 8.69 28.95
CA LEU A 84 9.32 7.47 28.81
C LEU A 84 9.08 7.11 27.34
N GLY A 85 9.03 8.10 26.44
CA GLY A 85 8.78 7.89 25.03
C GLY A 85 8.40 9.16 24.28
N ALA A 86 7.65 8.99 23.20
CA ALA A 86 7.19 10.06 22.33
C ALA A 86 5.66 10.05 22.21
N PHE A 87 5.09 11.23 21.99
CA PHE A 87 3.66 11.43 21.75
C PHE A 87 3.46 11.95 20.34
N LEU A 88 2.64 11.26 19.55
CA LEU A 88 2.45 11.53 18.12
C LEU A 88 1.02 11.99 17.85
N ASP A 89 0.89 12.98 16.97
CA ASP A 89 -0.42 13.49 16.55
C ASP A 89 -1.05 12.51 15.55
N TRP A 90 -2.07 11.82 16.05
CA TRP A 90 -2.91 10.90 15.30
C TRP A 90 -4.34 11.41 15.08
N GLY A 91 -4.60 12.71 15.26
CA GLY A 91 -5.91 13.32 14.97
C GLY A 91 -6.94 13.21 16.10
N MET A 92 -6.52 12.86 17.31
CA MET A 92 -7.39 12.75 18.49
C MET A 92 -7.03 13.80 19.54
N LYS A 93 -7.93 14.03 20.51
CA LYS A 93 -7.72 14.99 21.61
C LYS A 93 -6.45 14.70 22.42
N LYS A 94 -6.12 13.41 22.59
CA LYS A 94 -4.87 12.95 23.21
C LYS A 94 -3.97 12.34 22.13
N ASP A 95 -2.69 12.68 22.17
CA ASP A 95 -1.67 12.12 21.27
C ASP A 95 -1.42 10.63 21.56
N ILE A 96 -1.04 9.86 20.53
CA ILE A 96 -0.73 8.43 20.67
C ILE A 96 0.68 8.25 21.25
N PHE A 97 0.80 7.41 22.28
CA PHE A 97 2.07 7.18 22.96
C PHE A 97 2.90 6.09 22.26
N VAL A 98 4.18 6.37 22.05
CA VAL A 98 5.20 5.44 21.57
C VAL A 98 6.26 5.28 22.67
N PRO A 99 6.22 4.19 23.46
CA PRO A 99 7.22 3.92 24.49
C PRO A 99 8.64 3.93 23.93
N ALA A 100 9.63 4.40 24.69
CA ALA A 100 11.03 4.47 24.26
C ALA A 100 11.54 3.10 23.76
N ARG A 101 11.17 2.00 24.45
CA ARG A 101 11.49 0.63 24.04
C ARG A 101 10.86 0.18 22.72
N ASN A 102 9.81 0.86 22.26
CA ASN A 102 9.08 0.60 21.01
C ASN A 102 9.53 1.53 19.87
N GLN A 103 10.55 2.36 20.11
CA GLN A 103 11.15 3.20 19.09
C GLN A 103 12.28 2.42 18.38
N ALA A 104 12.23 2.33 17.05
CA ALA A 104 13.31 1.78 16.25
C ALA A 104 14.53 2.73 16.22
N GLN A 105 14.27 4.04 16.35
CA GLN A 105 15.25 5.09 16.52
C GLN A 105 14.64 6.19 17.38
N LEU A 106 15.47 6.97 18.08
CA LEU A 106 14.98 8.08 18.90
C LEU A 106 14.16 9.07 18.07
N MET A 107 12.92 9.29 18.52
CA MET A 107 12.00 10.20 17.88
C MET A 107 12.33 11.66 18.22
N GLN A 108 12.16 12.54 17.24
CA GLN A 108 12.42 13.98 17.39
C GLN A 108 11.15 14.77 17.15
N VAL A 109 10.90 15.77 18.01
CA VAL A 109 9.74 16.67 17.91
C VAL A 109 9.68 17.30 16.50
N GLY A 110 8.48 17.35 15.94
CA GLY A 110 8.21 17.91 14.61
C GLY A 110 8.46 16.96 13.44
N ARG A 111 9.22 15.86 13.63
CA ARG A 111 9.45 14.87 12.57
C ARG A 111 8.31 13.87 12.46
N HIS A 112 8.20 13.22 11.30
CA HIS A 112 7.23 12.16 11.04
C HIS A 112 7.89 10.79 11.09
N TYR A 113 7.19 9.81 11.66
CA TYR A 113 7.64 8.41 11.72
C TYR A 113 6.50 7.50 11.31
N VAL A 114 6.83 6.45 10.54
CA VAL A 114 5.88 5.35 10.32
C VAL A 114 5.82 4.51 11.57
N VAL A 115 4.61 4.31 12.07
CA VAL A 115 4.32 3.49 13.26
C VAL A 115 3.18 2.52 12.96
N TYR A 116 3.13 1.44 13.72
CA TYR A 116 2.01 0.52 13.80
C TYR A 116 1.23 0.79 15.09
N LEU A 117 -0.10 0.86 15.00
CA LEU A 117 -0.99 1.06 16.14
C LEU A 117 -1.54 -0.28 16.62
N SER A 118 -1.46 -0.53 17.92
CA SER A 118 -1.96 -1.73 18.56
C SER A 118 -2.59 -1.42 19.91
N LEU A 119 -3.22 -2.42 20.51
CA LEU A 119 -3.58 -2.38 21.92
C LEU A 119 -2.42 -2.95 22.75
N ASP A 120 -2.18 -2.37 23.92
CA ASP A 120 -1.32 -3.00 24.92
C ASP A 120 -2.09 -4.07 25.73
N HIS A 121 -1.42 -4.70 26.68
CA HIS A 121 -2.02 -5.72 27.57
C HIS A 121 -3.22 -5.23 28.41
N GLU A 122 -3.37 -3.93 28.62
CA GLU A 122 -4.49 -3.33 29.36
C GLU A 122 -5.57 -2.80 28.39
N GLY A 123 -5.42 -3.01 27.08
CA GLY A 123 -6.38 -2.56 26.07
C GLY A 123 -6.24 -1.09 25.67
N ARG A 124 -5.15 -0.41 26.06
CA ARG A 124 -4.91 0.98 25.66
C ARG A 124 -4.29 1.06 24.28
N MET A 125 -4.66 2.10 23.55
CA MET A 125 -4.03 2.45 22.28
C MET A 125 -2.57 2.84 22.48
N VAL A 126 -1.65 2.13 21.82
CA VAL A 126 -0.22 2.44 21.79
C VAL A 126 0.32 2.31 20.37
N ALA A 127 1.48 2.92 20.12
CA ALA A 127 2.15 2.82 18.83
C ALA A 127 3.60 2.33 18.97
N THR A 128 4.15 1.82 17.87
CA THR A 128 5.53 1.34 17.78
C THR A 128 6.10 1.62 16.39
N SER A 129 7.37 2.01 16.31
CA SER A 129 8.10 2.11 15.03
C SER A 129 8.95 0.88 14.74
N LYS A 130 8.92 -0.14 15.61
CA LYS A 130 9.47 -1.47 15.32
C LYS A 130 8.44 -2.24 14.51
N LEU A 131 8.49 -2.08 13.19
CA LEU A 131 7.43 -2.55 12.26
C LEU A 131 7.52 -4.03 11.92
N GLU A 132 8.72 -4.62 11.96
CA GLU A 132 8.99 -6.01 11.54
C GLU A 132 8.03 -7.06 12.14
N PRO A 133 7.68 -7.01 13.43
CA PRO A 133 6.79 -8.01 14.03
C PRO A 133 5.35 -7.97 13.50
N PHE A 134 4.95 -6.87 12.87
CA PHE A 134 3.57 -6.61 12.44
C PHE A 134 3.37 -6.77 10.93
N LEU A 135 4.43 -7.13 10.21
CA LEU A 135 4.36 -7.46 8.79
C LEU A 135 4.21 -8.97 8.64
N SER A 136 3.40 -9.37 7.67
CA SER A 136 3.16 -10.78 7.35
C SER A 136 4.44 -11.43 6.80
N LYS A 137 4.65 -12.68 7.23
CA LYS A 137 5.71 -13.57 6.75
C LYS A 137 5.17 -14.61 5.76
N ASP A 138 3.89 -14.53 5.42
CA ASP A 138 3.26 -15.44 4.48
C ASP A 138 3.80 -15.19 3.07
N THR A 139 3.71 -16.20 2.20
CA THR A 139 4.05 -16.02 0.79
C THR A 139 3.05 -15.04 0.14
N PRO A 140 3.51 -13.90 -0.41
CA PRO A 140 2.63 -12.93 -1.04
C PRO A 140 1.98 -13.52 -2.30
N ARG A 141 0.65 -13.41 -2.42
CA ARG A 141 -0.12 -13.89 -3.57
C ARG A 141 -0.45 -12.75 -4.53
N TYR A 142 0.59 -12.07 -5.01
CA TYR A 142 0.48 -11.01 -6.00
C TYR A 142 1.01 -11.44 -7.36
N SER A 143 0.45 -10.87 -8.42
CA SER A 143 0.95 -10.96 -9.79
C SER A 143 1.67 -9.68 -10.19
N ALA A 144 2.59 -9.78 -11.14
CA ALA A 144 3.17 -8.60 -11.77
C ALA A 144 2.08 -7.76 -12.43
N GLY A 145 2.09 -6.44 -12.22
CA GLY A 145 1.05 -5.53 -12.71
C GLY A 145 -0.04 -5.19 -11.69
N ASP A 146 -0.17 -5.95 -10.60
CA ASP A 146 -1.18 -5.70 -9.58
C ASP A 146 -1.00 -4.30 -8.97
N GLU A 147 -2.10 -3.54 -8.92
CA GLU A 147 -2.14 -2.25 -8.24
C GLU A 147 -2.21 -2.46 -6.73
N VAL A 148 -1.33 -1.77 -6.00
CA VAL A 148 -1.20 -1.89 -4.55
C VAL A 148 -1.02 -0.53 -3.88
N SER A 149 -1.41 -0.46 -2.62
CA SER A 149 -1.11 0.68 -1.76
C SER A 149 0.28 0.54 -1.15
N LEU A 150 1.06 1.63 -1.21
CA LEU A 150 2.43 1.69 -0.72
C LEU A 150 2.55 2.75 0.36
N LEU A 151 3.07 2.38 1.53
CA LEU A 151 3.50 3.31 2.57
C LEU A 151 5.02 3.36 2.62
N ILE A 152 5.62 4.48 2.20
CA ILE A 152 7.07 4.64 2.14
C ILE A 152 7.63 4.77 3.55
N VAL A 153 8.55 3.89 3.95
CA VAL A 153 9.06 3.86 5.32
C VAL A 153 10.44 4.46 5.47
N ALA A 154 11.41 3.99 4.67
CA ALA A 154 12.80 4.37 4.85
C ALA A 154 13.61 4.19 3.55
N GLY A 155 14.72 4.92 3.47
CA GLY A 155 15.72 4.71 2.44
C GLY A 155 16.60 3.48 2.71
N THR A 156 17.02 2.83 1.63
CA THR A 156 18.01 1.73 1.64
C THR A 156 19.09 2.05 0.60
N PRO A 157 20.27 1.40 0.65
CA PRO A 157 21.29 1.58 -0.39
C PRO A 157 20.77 1.32 -1.81
N LEU A 158 19.76 0.45 -1.96
CA LEU A 158 19.16 0.05 -3.22
C LEU A 158 17.98 0.94 -3.67
N GLY A 159 17.41 1.76 -2.77
CA GLY A 159 16.26 2.62 -3.06
C GLY A 159 15.42 2.91 -1.82
N LEU A 160 14.13 2.59 -1.84
CA LEU A 160 13.21 2.80 -0.72
C LEU A 160 12.52 1.51 -0.31
N LYS A 161 12.38 1.31 1.01
CA LYS A 161 11.52 0.28 1.59
C LYS A 161 10.11 0.84 1.80
N ALA A 162 9.10 0.08 1.41
CA ALA A 162 7.70 0.42 1.57
C ALA A 162 6.90 -0.76 2.14
N ILE A 163 5.81 -0.45 2.84
CA ILE A 163 4.81 -1.44 3.25
C ILE A 163 3.76 -1.55 2.15
N VAL A 164 3.52 -2.76 1.67
CA VAL A 164 2.55 -3.09 0.61
C VAL A 164 1.25 -3.55 1.26
N ASP A 165 0.15 -2.86 0.97
CA ASP A 165 -1.21 -3.13 1.48
C ASP A 165 -1.31 -3.32 2.99
N GLY A 166 -0.44 -2.65 3.74
CA GLY A 166 -0.37 -2.79 5.19
C GLY A 166 0.08 -4.18 5.66
N ARG A 167 0.71 -4.99 4.80
CA ARG A 167 1.00 -6.40 5.08
C ARG A 167 2.45 -6.79 4.86
N PHE A 168 3.05 -6.43 3.74
CA PHE A 168 4.35 -6.98 3.34
C PHE A 168 5.41 -5.90 3.18
N TRP A 169 6.68 -6.27 3.34
CA TRP A 169 7.77 -5.43 2.85
C TRP A 169 7.87 -5.50 1.33
N GLY A 170 8.06 -4.34 0.71
CA GLY A 170 8.45 -4.20 -0.68
C GLY A 170 9.62 -3.24 -0.86
N GLN A 171 10.33 -3.40 -1.99
CA GLN A 171 11.49 -2.60 -2.36
C GLN A 171 11.20 -1.84 -3.65
N LEU A 172 11.25 -0.50 -3.59
CA LEU A 172 11.37 0.37 -4.74
C LEU A 172 12.85 0.61 -5.04
N PHE A 173 13.31 0.33 -6.25
CA PHE A 173 14.71 0.53 -6.64
C PHE A 173 14.98 1.97 -7.07
N LYS A 174 16.20 2.48 -6.85
CA LYS A 174 16.61 3.83 -7.30
C LYS A 174 16.30 4.12 -8.78
N SER A 175 16.40 3.11 -9.64
CA SER A 175 16.08 3.22 -11.07
C SER A 175 14.60 3.53 -11.38
N GLU A 176 13.71 3.31 -10.42
CA GLU A 176 12.25 3.46 -10.55
C GLU A 176 11.73 4.69 -9.79
N LEU A 177 12.61 5.46 -9.13
CA LEU A 177 12.23 6.56 -8.27
C LEU A 177 12.28 7.91 -9.02
N PRO A 178 11.28 8.79 -8.82
CA PRO A 178 11.45 10.21 -9.13
C PRO A 178 12.50 10.83 -8.19
N GLU A 179 12.99 12.02 -8.53
CA GLU A 179 14.04 12.71 -7.78
C GLU A 179 13.78 12.83 -6.27
N ARG A 180 12.51 12.98 -5.86
CA ARG A 180 12.14 13.06 -4.44
C ARG A 180 10.82 12.35 -4.15
N LEU A 181 10.87 11.41 -3.22
CA LEU A 181 9.69 10.77 -2.64
C LEU A 181 9.69 11.03 -1.12
N PRO A 182 8.68 11.72 -0.57
CA PRO A 182 8.64 11.98 0.86
C PRO A 182 8.39 10.69 1.66
N MET A 183 9.17 10.50 2.72
CA MET A 183 8.98 9.39 3.66
C MET A 183 7.63 9.53 4.38
N GLY A 184 7.03 8.40 4.72
CA GLY A 184 5.73 8.36 5.40
C GLY A 184 4.52 8.62 4.51
N LYS A 185 4.72 8.88 3.21
CA LYS A 185 3.61 9.09 2.27
C LYS A 185 3.00 7.77 1.85
N SER A 186 1.67 7.70 1.91
CA SER A 186 0.90 6.67 1.23
C SER A 186 0.67 7.06 -0.23
N LEU A 187 0.91 6.13 -1.13
CA LEU A 187 0.73 6.33 -2.57
C LEU A 187 0.38 5.02 -3.26
N ARG A 188 -0.15 5.14 -4.46
CA ARG A 188 -0.45 4.01 -5.33
C ARG A 188 0.82 3.58 -6.06
N GLY A 189 1.04 2.28 -6.15
CA GLY A 189 2.10 1.71 -6.98
C GLY A 189 1.66 0.35 -7.49
N TYR A 190 2.62 -0.38 -8.04
CA TYR A 190 2.36 -1.66 -8.66
C TYR A 190 3.42 -2.69 -8.29
N ILE A 191 3.01 -3.95 -8.29
CA ILE A 191 3.91 -5.09 -8.15
C ILE A 191 4.69 -5.25 -9.44
N LYS A 192 6.01 -5.13 -9.37
CA LYS A 192 6.89 -5.40 -10.50
C LYS A 192 7.09 -6.91 -10.66
N GLN A 193 7.37 -7.58 -9.54
CA GLN A 193 7.47 -9.03 -9.44
C GLN A 193 7.46 -9.46 -7.96
N VAL A 194 7.01 -10.69 -7.72
CA VAL A 194 7.27 -11.40 -6.47
C VAL A 194 8.40 -12.39 -6.74
N ARG A 195 9.48 -12.31 -5.96
CA ARG A 195 10.67 -13.15 -6.13
C ARG A 195 10.45 -14.54 -5.54
N ALA A 196 11.30 -15.49 -5.93
CA ALA A 196 11.30 -16.84 -5.38
C ALA A 196 11.52 -16.88 -3.85
N ASP A 197 12.21 -15.88 -3.29
CA ASP A 197 12.42 -15.73 -1.84
C ASP A 197 11.27 -15.01 -1.12
N GLY A 198 10.15 -14.75 -1.82
CA GLY A 198 8.98 -14.07 -1.27
C GLY A 198 9.10 -12.55 -1.18
N LYS A 199 10.24 -11.95 -1.55
CA LYS A 199 10.39 -10.48 -1.54
C LYS A 199 9.67 -9.85 -2.71
N ILE A 200 9.12 -8.65 -2.47
CA ILE A 200 8.33 -7.92 -3.46
C ILE A 200 9.17 -6.77 -4.02
N ASP A 201 9.30 -6.74 -5.35
CA ASP A 201 9.83 -5.59 -6.07
C ASP A 201 8.67 -4.72 -6.54
N LEU A 202 8.82 -3.42 -6.37
CA LEU A 202 7.78 -2.43 -6.63
C LEU A 202 8.18 -1.50 -7.77
N THR A 203 7.17 -0.92 -8.40
CA THR A 203 7.32 0.22 -9.32
C THR A 203 6.20 1.23 -9.10
N LEU A 204 6.46 2.50 -9.39
CA LEU A 204 5.47 3.57 -9.34
C LEU A 204 4.70 3.73 -10.66
N PHE A 205 5.21 3.11 -11.72
CA PHE A 205 4.60 3.16 -13.03
C PHE A 205 3.77 1.91 -13.24
N LYS A 206 2.55 2.08 -13.77
CA LYS A 206 1.75 0.93 -14.17
C LYS A 206 2.57 0.10 -15.13
N PRO A 207 2.81 -1.20 -14.84
CA PRO A 207 3.30 -2.11 -15.84
C PRO A 207 2.23 -2.17 -16.93
N GLY A 208 2.37 -1.34 -17.95
CA GLY A 208 1.68 -1.56 -19.21
C GLY A 208 2.29 -2.80 -19.87
N PRO A 209 1.69 -3.30 -20.97
CA PRO A 209 2.54 -3.90 -21.97
C PRO A 209 3.63 -2.86 -22.24
N GLY A 210 4.90 -3.17 -21.94
CA GLY A 210 5.97 -2.22 -22.22
C GLY A 210 5.87 -1.80 -23.68
N LYS A 211 6.44 -0.67 -24.11
CA LYS A 211 6.59 -0.41 -25.55
C LYS A 211 7.22 -1.60 -26.31
N THR A 212 7.96 -2.45 -25.58
CA THR A 212 8.47 -3.75 -26.04
C THR A 212 7.39 -4.83 -26.14
N ASP A 213 6.42 -4.90 -25.23
CA ASP A 213 5.30 -5.86 -25.28
C ASP A 213 4.26 -5.44 -26.32
N GLU A 214 3.93 -4.15 -26.46
CA GLU A 214 3.10 -3.68 -27.59
C GLU A 214 3.77 -3.97 -28.95
N ALA A 215 5.10 -3.83 -29.01
CA ALA A 215 5.86 -4.23 -30.19
C ALA A 215 5.89 -5.75 -30.38
N ALA A 216 5.99 -6.53 -29.30
CA ALA A 216 5.92 -7.99 -29.34
C ALA A 216 4.55 -8.47 -29.80
N ASP A 217 3.46 -7.90 -29.29
CA ASP A 217 2.09 -8.21 -29.69
C ASP A 217 1.83 -7.83 -31.14
N LYS A 218 2.33 -6.67 -31.60
CA LYS A 218 2.29 -6.28 -33.02
C LYS A 218 3.04 -7.28 -33.91
N VAL A 219 4.22 -7.72 -33.49
CA VAL A 219 5.01 -8.71 -34.22
C VAL A 219 4.27 -10.05 -34.26
N LEU A 220 3.73 -10.51 -33.14
CA LEU A 220 3.01 -11.78 -33.02
C LEU A 220 1.73 -11.79 -33.86
N ALA A 221 0.92 -10.73 -33.80
CA ALA A 221 -0.30 -10.58 -34.57
C ALA A 221 -0.02 -10.59 -36.08
N ARG A 222 1.05 -9.91 -36.53
CA ARG A 222 1.44 -9.90 -37.93
C ARG A 222 1.98 -11.26 -38.39
N LEU A 223 2.72 -11.95 -37.52
CA LEU A 223 3.23 -13.30 -37.76
C LEU A 223 2.08 -14.31 -37.93
N GLN A 224 1.05 -14.21 -37.08
CA GLN A 224 -0.18 -15.01 -37.18
C GLN A 224 -0.96 -14.71 -38.47
N ALA A 225 -1.16 -13.42 -38.79
CA ALA A 225 -1.84 -13.00 -40.01
C ALA A 225 -1.12 -13.46 -41.30
N ALA A 226 0.20 -13.67 -41.23
CA ALA A 226 1.03 -14.15 -42.34
C ALA A 226 1.16 -15.68 -42.40
N GLY A 227 0.33 -16.45 -41.69
CA GLY A 227 0.36 -17.91 -41.71
C GLY A 227 1.43 -18.54 -40.81
N GLY A 228 2.01 -17.76 -39.90
CA GLY A 228 2.94 -18.21 -38.87
C GLY A 228 4.42 -18.09 -39.21
N SER A 229 4.79 -17.44 -40.33
CA SER A 229 6.20 -17.15 -40.65
C SER A 229 6.34 -15.83 -41.38
N LEU A 230 7.39 -15.07 -41.07
CA LEU A 230 7.75 -13.85 -41.78
C LEU A 230 9.25 -13.86 -42.14
N PRO A 231 9.64 -13.48 -43.37
CA PRO A 231 11.03 -13.42 -43.82
C PRO A 231 11.72 -12.15 -43.32
N VAL A 232 11.61 -11.88 -42.02
CA VAL A 232 12.21 -10.72 -41.35
C VAL A 232 13.03 -11.18 -40.15
N SER A 233 14.24 -10.65 -40.05
CA SER A 233 15.18 -10.98 -39.00
C SER A 233 15.84 -9.71 -38.47
N ASP A 234 16.75 -9.90 -37.52
CA ASP A 234 17.51 -8.83 -36.91
C ASP A 234 18.48 -8.14 -37.90
N LYS A 235 18.72 -8.76 -39.06
CA LYS A 235 19.49 -8.25 -40.20
C LYS A 235 18.65 -7.44 -41.19
N THR A 236 17.31 -7.55 -41.15
CA THR A 236 16.42 -6.80 -42.06
C THR A 236 16.63 -5.29 -41.94
N ASP A 237 16.54 -4.62 -43.09
CA ASP A 237 16.69 -3.18 -43.20
C ASP A 237 15.70 -2.41 -42.28
N PRO A 238 16.14 -1.33 -41.60
CA PRO A 238 15.29 -0.54 -40.71
C PRO A 238 13.98 -0.03 -41.34
N ASP A 239 14.00 0.42 -42.60
CA ASP A 239 12.81 0.96 -43.28
C ASP A 239 11.80 -0.15 -43.55
N THR A 240 12.30 -1.35 -43.84
CA THR A 240 11.45 -2.54 -44.01
C THR A 240 10.80 -2.96 -42.70
N ILE A 241 11.52 -2.93 -41.58
CA ILE A 241 10.96 -3.20 -40.24
C ILE A 241 9.90 -2.14 -39.89
N TYR A 242 10.19 -0.87 -40.16
CA TYR A 242 9.26 0.22 -39.87
C TYR A 242 7.98 0.10 -40.71
N ARG A 243 8.07 -0.19 -42.01
CA ARG A 243 6.90 -0.41 -42.87
C ARG A 243 6.02 -1.58 -42.42
N LEU A 244 6.62 -2.65 -41.94
CA LEU A 244 5.88 -3.86 -41.57
C LEU A 244 5.23 -3.78 -40.19
N PHE A 245 5.86 -3.09 -39.23
CA PHE A 245 5.46 -3.14 -37.82
C PHE A 245 5.24 -1.76 -37.18
N GLY A 246 5.60 -0.67 -37.85
CA GLY A 246 5.49 0.71 -37.32
C GLY A 246 6.41 0.97 -36.13
N ILE A 247 7.51 0.21 -36.00
CA ILE A 247 8.46 0.29 -34.87
C ILE A 247 9.89 0.37 -35.38
N SER A 248 10.80 0.89 -34.54
CA SER A 248 12.22 0.96 -34.87
C SER A 248 12.88 -0.44 -34.89
N LYS A 249 14.00 -0.59 -35.63
CA LYS A 249 14.81 -1.82 -35.63
C LYS A 249 15.31 -2.22 -34.24
N GLY A 250 15.65 -1.25 -33.40
CA GLY A 250 16.05 -1.51 -32.01
C GLY A 250 14.89 -2.04 -31.15
N THR A 251 13.69 -1.50 -31.34
CA THR A 251 12.47 -1.98 -30.68
C THR A 251 12.09 -3.38 -31.17
N PHE A 252 12.17 -3.62 -32.48
CA PHE A 252 11.93 -4.93 -33.09
C PHE A 252 12.88 -6.00 -32.54
N LYS A 253 14.19 -5.72 -32.46
CA LYS A 253 15.19 -6.63 -31.85
C LYS A 253 14.82 -7.03 -30.42
N LYS A 254 14.40 -6.07 -29.60
CA LYS A 254 13.98 -6.33 -28.21
C LYS A 254 12.70 -7.17 -28.17
N ALA A 255 11.74 -6.90 -29.05
CA ALA A 255 10.48 -7.62 -29.14
C ALA A 255 10.67 -9.09 -29.53
N ILE A 256 11.39 -9.38 -30.62
CA ILE A 256 11.64 -10.77 -31.05
C ILE A 256 12.49 -11.54 -30.04
N GLY A 257 13.45 -10.88 -29.38
CA GLY A 257 14.26 -11.48 -28.32
C GLY A 257 13.43 -11.82 -27.07
N GLY A 258 12.43 -11.00 -26.74
CA GLY A 258 11.47 -11.29 -25.68
C GLY A 258 10.57 -12.48 -26.03
N LEU A 259 9.99 -12.49 -27.23
CA LEU A 259 9.12 -13.57 -27.71
C LEU A 259 9.85 -14.92 -27.81
N TYR A 260 11.12 -14.92 -28.21
CA TYR A 260 11.97 -16.12 -28.26
C TYR A 260 12.22 -16.67 -26.85
N LYS A 261 12.57 -15.82 -25.87
CA LYS A 261 12.73 -16.23 -24.47
C LYS A 261 11.44 -16.77 -23.85
N GLN A 262 10.29 -16.28 -24.29
CA GLN A 262 8.96 -16.76 -23.90
C GLN A 262 8.55 -18.05 -24.64
N GLY A 263 9.37 -18.56 -25.56
CA GLY A 263 9.06 -19.77 -26.34
C GLY A 263 7.95 -19.60 -27.39
N LYS A 264 7.51 -18.37 -27.68
CA LYS A 264 6.39 -18.10 -28.60
C LYS A 264 6.80 -18.11 -30.07
N ILE A 265 8.06 -17.81 -30.37
CA ILE A 265 8.61 -17.77 -31.73
C ILE A 265 9.97 -18.47 -31.79
N LEU A 266 10.31 -18.97 -32.98
CA LEU A 266 11.63 -19.40 -33.37
C LEU A 266 12.29 -18.29 -34.21
N ILE A 267 13.56 -17.99 -33.93
CA ILE A 267 14.37 -17.07 -34.71
C ILE A 267 15.28 -17.90 -35.62
N GLU A 268 15.08 -17.81 -36.92
CA GLU A 268 15.84 -18.51 -37.95
C GLU A 268 16.77 -17.52 -38.67
N ALA A 269 17.77 -18.02 -39.41
CA ALA A 269 18.76 -17.18 -40.08
C ALA A 269 18.14 -16.11 -41.01
N ASN A 270 17.00 -16.44 -41.64
CA ASN A 270 16.34 -15.62 -42.65
C ASN A 270 14.91 -15.19 -42.26
N GLY A 271 14.50 -15.37 -41.00
CA GLY A 271 13.13 -15.05 -40.61
C GLY A 271 12.77 -15.38 -39.18
N ILE A 272 11.51 -15.13 -38.85
CA ILE A 272 10.88 -15.52 -37.59
C ILE A 272 9.67 -16.42 -37.89
N ARG A 273 9.42 -17.41 -37.03
CA ARG A 273 8.33 -18.37 -37.16
C ARG A 273 7.62 -18.59 -35.82
N LEU A 274 6.32 -18.83 -35.82
CA LEU A 274 5.60 -19.25 -34.62
C LEU A 274 6.12 -20.61 -34.14
N ASN A 275 6.34 -20.74 -32.84
CA ASN A 275 6.60 -22.05 -32.27
C ASN A 275 5.26 -22.82 -32.20
N ARG A 276 5.16 -23.96 -32.87
CA ARG A 276 3.91 -24.75 -33.00
C ARG A 276 3.79 -25.90 -31.97
N GLU A 277 4.64 -25.93 -30.95
CA GLU A 277 4.57 -26.93 -29.87
C GLU A 277 3.57 -26.56 -28.74
N GLN A 278 2.42 -25.97 -29.09
CA GLN A 278 1.27 -25.84 -28.20
C GLN A 278 -0.03 -26.20 -28.92
#